data_AF-A0A251R9P1-F1
#
_entry.id   AF-A0A251R9P1-F1
#
_cell.length_a   1.000
_cell.length_b   1.000
_cell.length_c   1.000
_cell.angle_alpha   90.00
_cell.angle_beta   90.00
_cell.angle_gamma   90.00
#
_symmetry.space_group_name_H-M   'P 1'
#
loop_
_entity.id
_entity.type
_entity.pdbx_description
1 polymer ?
#
loop_
_entity_poly.entity_id
_entity_poly.type
_entity_poly.pdbx_seq_one_letter_code
_entity_poly.pdbx_strand_id
1 'polypeptide(L)'
;MKLGLKLLQERAKTGSFWWPYISSLPETFNIPIFFPGEDIKNLQYAPLLYQVNKRCRFLLDFEQEVKCALENLKPNDHPFGGQAVDASSLGWAMSAVSSRAFRLYGKKLSGEINNDVPMMLPLIDMCNHSFKPNAIILQDQDDRDVTMLVKVVAETGIKQNDCLVLNYGCLNNDLFLLDYGFVIPSNPYDCIELKYDGALLDAASMAAGVSSPNFSAPSPWQKEILCQLKLDGEAPLLKVCLGGSELVEGRLLAALRVVLASDMETVQKLDLDKLKSISVEAPIGIANELAAFRTIIALCVIALGHFPTKIMEDESLLQKGVSDSTQLAIQFRIEKKSVIIDVMRDLTRRVKLLASKETATAQG
;
A
#
# COMPACT_ATOMS: atom_id res chain seq x y z
N MET A 1 -14.30 10.07 5.37
CA MET A 1 -15.77 10.07 5.49
C MET A 1 -16.46 11.39 5.20
N LYS A 2 -15.92 12.58 5.53
CA LYS A 2 -16.60 13.87 5.30
C LYS A 2 -17.17 14.05 3.87
N LEU A 3 -16.37 13.83 2.83
CA LEU A 3 -16.83 13.91 1.44
C LEU A 3 -17.86 12.81 1.09
N GLY A 4 -17.71 11.62 1.67
CA GLY A 4 -18.66 10.52 1.50
C GLY A 4 -20.04 10.84 2.09
N LEU A 5 -20.09 11.46 3.29
CA LEU A 5 -21.36 11.94 3.85
C LEU A 5 -21.98 13.03 2.99
N LYS A 6 -21.18 13.93 2.41
CA LYS A 6 -21.68 14.94 1.46
C LYS A 6 -22.26 14.29 0.20
N LEU A 7 -21.60 13.26 -0.33
CA LEU A 7 -22.09 12.48 -1.46
C LEU A 7 -23.44 11.81 -1.13
N LEU A 8 -23.58 11.19 0.05
CA LEU A 8 -24.85 10.60 0.49
C LEU A 8 -25.95 11.64 0.65
N GLN A 9 -25.64 12.81 1.21
CA GLN A 9 -26.59 13.92 1.32
C GLN A 9 -27.09 14.36 -0.06
N GLU A 10 -26.20 14.57 -1.02
CA GLU A 10 -26.60 14.97 -2.38
C GLU A 10 -27.36 13.85 -3.11
N ARG A 11 -27.00 12.59 -2.89
CA ARG A 11 -27.72 11.42 -3.41
C ARG A 11 -29.15 11.33 -2.88
N ALA A 12 -29.36 11.69 -1.61
CA ALA A 12 -30.69 11.67 -0.99
C ALA A 12 -31.56 12.88 -1.35
N LYS A 13 -30.96 13.94 -1.91
CA LYS A 13 -31.65 15.21 -2.19
C LYS A 13 -32.40 15.16 -3.52
N THR A 14 -33.72 15.28 -3.47
CA THR A 14 -34.56 15.47 -4.65
C THR A 14 -34.13 16.72 -5.42
N GLY A 15 -33.87 16.57 -6.73
CA GLY A 15 -33.42 17.66 -7.59
C GLY A 15 -32.00 18.14 -7.27
N SER A 16 -31.12 17.28 -6.73
CA SER A 16 -29.71 17.62 -6.56
C SER A 16 -29.09 18.03 -7.90
N PHE A 17 -28.34 19.15 -7.88
CA PHE A 17 -27.52 19.60 -8.99
C PHE A 17 -26.50 18.53 -9.43
N TRP A 18 -26.01 17.72 -8.48
CA TRP A 18 -25.03 16.67 -8.74
C TRP A 18 -25.64 15.34 -9.16
N TRP A 19 -26.96 15.25 -9.26
CA TRP A 19 -27.62 14.00 -9.63
C TRP A 19 -27.09 13.38 -10.92
N PRO A 20 -26.86 14.12 -12.03
CA PRO A 20 -26.32 13.51 -13.26
C PRO A 20 -24.98 12.79 -13.05
N TYR A 21 -24.10 13.36 -12.22
CA TYR A 21 -22.84 12.72 -11.85
C TYR A 21 -23.08 11.52 -10.93
N ILE A 22 -23.87 11.71 -9.88
CA ILE A 22 -24.15 10.65 -8.89
C ILE A 22 -24.78 9.43 -9.55
N SER A 23 -25.71 9.63 -10.49
CA SER A 23 -26.33 8.55 -11.26
C SER A 23 -25.41 7.86 -12.26
N SER A 24 -24.25 8.46 -12.57
CA SER A 24 -23.22 7.85 -13.43
C SER A 24 -22.17 7.05 -12.65
N LEU A 25 -22.16 7.17 -11.31
CA LEU A 25 -21.26 6.41 -10.47
C LEU A 25 -21.65 4.92 -10.46
N PRO A 26 -20.68 4.01 -10.23
CA PRO A 26 -20.97 2.59 -10.07
C PRO A 26 -21.98 2.34 -8.94
N GLU A 27 -22.96 1.47 -9.20
CA GLU A 27 -23.88 1.00 -8.17
C GLU A 27 -23.17 0.14 -7.12
N THR A 28 -22.17 -0.63 -7.56
CA THR A 28 -21.32 -1.50 -6.73
C THR A 28 -19.84 -1.28 -7.06
N PHE A 29 -18.98 -1.62 -6.10
CA PHE A 29 -17.51 -1.53 -6.26
C PHE A 29 -16.88 -2.89 -5.98
N ASN A 30 -15.83 -3.21 -6.73
CA ASN A 30 -15.10 -4.47 -6.60
C ASN A 30 -13.98 -4.40 -5.55
N ILE A 31 -14.27 -3.82 -4.38
CA ILE A 31 -13.32 -3.74 -3.27
C ILE A 31 -13.62 -4.80 -2.20
N PRO A 32 -12.62 -5.26 -1.43
CA PRO A 32 -12.79 -6.40 -0.53
C PRO A 32 -13.91 -6.27 0.51
N ILE A 33 -14.27 -5.08 1.00
CA ILE A 33 -15.34 -4.95 2.00
C ILE A 33 -16.72 -5.42 1.47
N PHE A 34 -16.88 -5.55 0.15
CA PHE A 34 -18.08 -6.08 -0.50
C PHE A 34 -17.93 -7.52 -0.97
N PHE A 35 -16.78 -8.15 -0.77
CA PHE A 35 -16.56 -9.53 -1.19
C PHE A 35 -17.36 -10.49 -0.30
N PRO A 36 -17.86 -11.59 -0.87
CA PRO A 36 -18.33 -12.73 -0.09
C PRO A 36 -17.25 -13.21 0.89
N GLY A 37 -17.67 -13.78 2.02
CA GLY A 37 -16.74 -14.24 3.06
C GLY A 37 -15.75 -15.31 2.59
N GLU A 38 -16.10 -16.11 1.59
CA GLU A 38 -15.20 -17.06 0.93
C GLU A 38 -14.12 -16.37 0.09
N ASP A 39 -14.47 -15.28 -0.60
CA ASP A 39 -13.53 -14.51 -1.41
C ASP A 39 -12.57 -13.69 -0.56
N ILE A 40 -13.02 -13.20 0.59
CA ILE A 40 -12.13 -12.64 1.61
C ILE A 40 -11.09 -13.68 2.03
N LYS A 41 -11.50 -14.92 2.32
CA LYS A 41 -10.54 -15.99 2.66
C LYS A 41 -9.60 -16.32 1.51
N ASN A 42 -10.06 -16.18 0.25
CA ASN A 42 -9.25 -16.39 -0.94
C ASN A 42 -8.13 -15.37 -1.13
N LEU A 43 -8.15 -14.21 -0.46
CA LEU A 43 -7.04 -13.24 -0.50
C LEU A 43 -5.75 -13.80 0.11
N GLN A 44 -5.87 -14.70 1.09
CA GLN A 44 -4.74 -15.44 1.71
C GLN A 44 -3.56 -14.58 2.17
N TYR A 45 -3.79 -13.30 2.46
CA TYR A 45 -2.73 -12.35 2.80
C TYR A 45 -3.11 -11.53 4.04
N ALA A 46 -2.50 -11.87 5.17
CA ALA A 46 -2.88 -11.36 6.48
C ALA A 46 -2.85 -9.81 6.60
N PRO A 47 -1.86 -9.07 6.04
CA PRO A 47 -1.84 -7.61 6.11
C PRO A 47 -3.07 -6.97 5.46
N LEU A 48 -3.47 -7.43 4.26
CA LEU A 48 -4.66 -6.95 3.59
C LEU A 48 -5.93 -7.31 4.38
N LEU A 49 -6.05 -8.56 4.84
CA LEU A 49 -7.19 -9.01 5.65
C LEU A 49 -7.40 -8.17 6.91
N TYR A 50 -6.31 -7.79 7.58
CA TYR A 50 -6.35 -6.89 8.72
C TYR A 50 -6.94 -5.52 8.34
N GLN A 51 -6.54 -4.95 7.20
CA GLN A 51 -7.09 -3.67 6.73
C GLN A 51 -8.58 -3.77 6.37
N VAL A 52 -9.00 -4.85 5.71
CA VAL A 52 -10.41 -5.09 5.40
C VAL A 52 -11.24 -5.14 6.67
N ASN A 53 -10.84 -5.96 7.65
CA ASN A 53 -11.54 -6.07 8.94
C ASN A 53 -11.58 -4.74 9.68
N LYS A 54 -10.49 -3.96 9.65
CA LYS A 54 -10.43 -2.63 10.24
C LYS A 54 -11.43 -1.68 9.59
N ARG A 55 -11.56 -1.68 8.26
CA ARG A 55 -12.54 -0.87 7.52
C ARG A 55 -13.97 -1.27 7.83
N CYS A 56 -14.27 -2.58 7.82
CA CYS A 56 -15.61 -3.08 8.18
C CYS A 56 -16.02 -2.65 9.59
N ARG A 57 -15.13 -2.83 10.57
CA ARG A 57 -15.39 -2.39 11.95
C ARG A 57 -15.60 -0.88 12.05
N PHE A 58 -14.73 -0.09 11.40
CA PHE A 58 -14.90 1.35 11.35
C PHE A 58 -16.27 1.76 10.79
N LEU A 59 -16.74 1.13 9.70
CA LEU A 59 -18.05 1.45 9.11
C LEU A 59 -19.21 1.10 10.04
N LEU A 60 -19.13 -0.02 10.76
CA LEU A 60 -20.14 -0.44 11.74
C LEU A 60 -20.19 0.50 12.95
N ASP A 61 -19.02 0.88 13.47
CA ASP A 61 -18.92 1.82 14.60
C ASP A 61 -19.42 3.20 14.18
N PHE A 62 -19.02 3.67 12.99
CA PHE A 62 -19.41 4.97 12.46
C PHE A 62 -20.90 5.04 12.09
N GLU A 63 -21.51 3.93 11.68
CA GLU A 63 -22.97 3.84 11.52
C GLU A 63 -23.70 4.18 12.83
N GLN A 64 -23.22 3.69 13.97
CA GLN A 64 -23.85 4.01 15.27
C GLN A 64 -23.70 5.48 15.61
N GLU A 65 -22.51 6.07 15.38
CA GLU A 65 -22.29 7.50 15.58
C GLU A 65 -23.24 8.35 14.71
N VAL A 66 -23.41 7.98 13.44
CA VAL A 66 -24.32 8.66 12.52
C VAL A 66 -25.77 8.50 12.97
N LYS A 67 -26.20 7.31 13.38
CA LYS A 67 -27.55 7.09 13.91
C LYS A 67 -27.81 7.98 15.12
N CYS A 68 -26.93 7.98 16.11
CA CYS A 68 -27.07 8.83 17.30
C CYS A 68 -27.09 10.33 16.96
N ALA A 69 -26.31 10.77 15.99
CA ALA A 69 -26.32 12.17 15.55
C ALA A 69 -27.61 12.57 14.81
N LEU A 70 -28.30 11.60 14.20
CA LEU A 70 -29.56 11.81 13.48
C LEU A 70 -30.80 11.57 14.36
N GLU A 71 -30.62 11.01 15.56
CA GLU A 71 -31.70 10.77 16.52
C GLU A 71 -32.43 12.09 16.85
N ASN A 72 -33.76 12.04 16.82
CA ASN A 72 -34.65 13.16 17.15
C ASN A 72 -34.59 14.38 16.20
N LEU A 73 -33.90 14.29 15.07
CA LEU A 73 -33.99 15.33 14.04
C LEU A 73 -35.38 15.29 13.37
N LYS A 74 -35.98 16.46 13.17
CA LYS A 74 -37.22 16.57 12.40
C LYS A 74 -36.94 16.22 10.93
N PRO A 75 -37.93 15.70 10.18
CA PRO A 75 -37.74 15.33 8.77
C PRO A 75 -37.17 16.47 7.91
N ASN A 76 -37.57 17.71 8.15
CA ASN A 76 -37.07 18.89 7.42
C ASN A 76 -35.62 19.25 7.76
N ASP A 77 -35.14 18.85 8.93
CA ASP A 77 -33.77 19.09 9.41
C ASP A 77 -32.86 17.87 9.13
N HIS A 78 -33.42 16.76 8.65
CA HIS A 78 -32.69 15.52 8.42
C HIS A 78 -31.80 15.66 7.16
N PRO A 79 -30.46 15.62 7.28
CA PRO A 79 -29.55 15.91 6.17
C PRO A 79 -29.66 14.91 5.00
N PHE A 80 -30.22 13.73 5.23
CA PHE A 80 -30.47 12.69 4.23
C PHE A 80 -31.96 12.50 3.89
N GLY A 81 -32.81 13.49 4.18
CA GLY A 81 -34.24 13.44 3.81
C GLY A 81 -35.01 12.26 4.44
N GLY A 82 -34.67 11.89 5.67
CA GLY A 82 -35.25 10.74 6.39
C GLY A 82 -34.73 9.36 5.97
N GLN A 83 -33.81 9.27 5.01
CA GLN A 83 -33.20 7.98 4.63
C GLN A 83 -32.22 7.49 5.70
N ALA A 84 -32.25 6.19 5.96
CA ALA A 84 -31.29 5.55 6.87
C ALA A 84 -29.89 5.55 6.24
N VAL A 85 -28.88 5.84 7.06
CA VAL A 85 -27.46 5.74 6.69
C VAL A 85 -26.87 4.56 7.46
N ASP A 86 -26.73 3.44 6.76
CA ASP A 86 -26.21 2.19 7.30
C ASP A 86 -24.75 1.94 6.85
N ALA A 87 -24.10 0.90 7.40
CA ALA A 87 -22.75 0.54 7.00
C ALA A 87 -22.60 0.26 5.49
N SER A 88 -23.66 -0.21 4.82
CA SER A 88 -23.65 -0.47 3.37
C SER A 88 -23.56 0.83 2.57
N SER A 89 -24.42 1.81 2.87
CA SER A 89 -24.42 3.12 2.21
C SER A 89 -23.18 3.95 2.57
N LEU A 90 -22.68 3.85 3.81
CA LEU A 90 -21.38 4.41 4.21
C LEU A 90 -20.23 3.76 3.45
N GLY A 91 -20.24 2.43 3.30
CA GLY A 91 -19.26 1.68 2.52
C GLY A 91 -19.26 2.09 1.06
N TRP A 92 -20.44 2.20 0.44
CA TRP A 92 -20.58 2.64 -0.95
C TRP A 92 -20.01 4.06 -1.13
N ALA A 93 -20.36 4.99 -0.24
CA ALA A 93 -19.87 6.37 -0.33
C ALA A 93 -18.37 6.48 -0.08
N MET A 94 -17.83 5.69 0.86
CA MET A 94 -16.38 5.60 1.10
C MET A 94 -15.66 5.11 -0.16
N SER A 95 -16.20 4.08 -0.82
CA SER A 95 -15.62 3.46 -2.02
C SER A 95 -15.68 4.38 -3.23
N ALA A 96 -16.80 5.08 -3.42
CA ALA A 96 -16.94 6.09 -4.45
C ALA A 96 -15.91 7.21 -4.27
N VAL A 97 -15.72 7.68 -3.03
CA VAL A 97 -14.75 8.73 -2.75
C VAL A 97 -13.31 8.23 -2.86
N SER A 98 -12.96 7.07 -2.32
CA SER A 98 -11.58 6.55 -2.35
C SER A 98 -11.10 6.27 -3.78
N SER A 99 -11.99 5.77 -4.64
CA SER A 99 -11.64 5.40 -6.01
C SER A 99 -11.59 6.58 -6.98
N ARG A 100 -12.23 7.72 -6.67
CA ARG A 100 -12.50 8.80 -7.64
C ARG A 100 -12.15 10.21 -7.17
N ALA A 101 -11.80 10.41 -5.90
CA ALA A 101 -11.43 11.73 -5.41
C ALA A 101 -9.96 12.06 -5.71
N PHE A 102 -9.73 13.29 -6.16
CA PHE A 102 -8.40 13.88 -6.36
C PHE A 102 -8.08 14.85 -5.23
N ARG A 103 -6.81 14.95 -4.87
CA ARG A 103 -6.32 15.99 -3.96
C ARG A 103 -5.94 17.21 -4.78
N LEU A 104 -6.68 18.29 -4.59
CA LEU A 104 -6.48 19.57 -5.28
C LEU A 104 -6.35 20.70 -4.26
N TYR A 105 -5.71 21.79 -4.65
CA TYR A 105 -5.60 22.97 -3.81
C TYR A 105 -7.00 23.56 -3.55
N GLY A 106 -7.30 23.83 -2.27
CA GLY A 106 -8.51 24.55 -1.89
C GLY A 106 -8.48 26.04 -2.28
N LYS A 107 -9.60 26.75 -2.07
CA LYS A 107 -9.62 28.21 -2.20
C LYS A 107 -8.64 28.83 -1.19
N LYS A 108 -7.72 29.68 -1.65
CA LYS A 108 -6.87 30.49 -0.77
C LYS A 108 -7.76 31.42 0.07
N LEU A 109 -7.85 31.15 1.37
CA LEU A 109 -8.24 32.15 2.34
C LEU A 109 -6.96 32.93 2.69
N SER A 110 -7.03 34.26 2.66
CA SER A 110 -5.86 35.13 2.82
C SER A 110 -5.05 34.77 4.08
N GLY A 111 -3.82 34.29 3.88
CA GLY A 111 -2.86 34.00 4.96
C GLY A 111 -2.73 32.53 5.38
N GLU A 112 -3.49 31.60 4.80
CA GLU A 112 -3.38 30.17 5.14
C GLU A 112 -2.51 29.37 4.14
N ILE A 113 -1.82 28.35 4.67
CA ILE A 113 -1.07 27.37 3.89
C ILE A 113 -2.05 26.61 2.99
N ASN A 114 -1.71 26.43 1.71
CA ASN A 114 -2.46 25.61 0.78
C ASN A 114 -2.70 24.20 1.38
N ASN A 115 -3.93 23.93 1.82
CA ASN A 115 -4.33 22.59 2.22
C ASN A 115 -4.99 21.90 1.03
N ASP A 116 -4.45 20.74 0.65
CA ASP A 116 -5.07 19.88 -0.35
C ASP A 116 -6.41 19.37 0.18
N VAL A 117 -7.45 19.56 -0.62
CA VAL A 117 -8.82 19.12 -0.31
C VAL A 117 -9.18 17.97 -1.26
N PRO A 118 -9.73 16.85 -0.75
CA PRO A 118 -10.26 15.80 -1.61
C PRO A 118 -11.51 16.32 -2.35
N MET A 119 -11.53 16.18 -3.67
CA MET A 119 -12.63 16.58 -4.55
C MET A 119 -12.95 15.47 -5.55
N MET A 120 -14.24 15.20 -5.76
CA MET A 120 -14.69 14.34 -6.87
C MET A 120 -14.87 15.23 -8.11
N LEU A 121 -14.28 14.81 -9.22
CA LEU A 121 -14.24 15.59 -10.46
C LEU A 121 -15.04 14.86 -11.55
N PRO A 122 -16.32 15.21 -11.75
CA PRO A 122 -17.14 14.57 -12.78
C PRO A 122 -16.46 14.61 -14.14
N LEU A 123 -16.60 13.51 -14.91
CA LEU A 123 -15.96 13.25 -16.21
C LEU A 123 -14.45 12.96 -16.11
N ILE A 124 -13.69 13.71 -15.32
CA ILE A 124 -12.24 13.50 -15.16
C ILE A 124 -11.98 12.17 -14.46
N ASP A 125 -12.77 11.84 -13.44
CA ASP A 125 -12.68 10.60 -12.66
C ASP A 125 -13.08 9.32 -13.43
N MET A 126 -13.47 9.44 -14.70
CA MET A 126 -13.74 8.30 -15.59
C MET A 126 -12.46 7.79 -16.29
N CYS A 127 -11.36 8.54 -16.21
CA CYS A 127 -10.11 8.17 -16.87
C CYS A 127 -9.37 7.10 -16.06
N ASN A 128 -9.10 5.94 -16.66
CA ASN A 128 -8.48 4.80 -15.97
C ASN A 128 -7.00 5.03 -15.62
N HIS A 129 -6.47 4.17 -14.74
CA HIS A 129 -5.07 4.17 -14.32
C HIS A 129 -4.10 3.63 -15.40
N SER A 130 -2.93 4.27 -15.51
CA SER A 130 -1.72 3.72 -16.14
C SER A 130 -0.47 4.31 -15.50
N PHE A 131 0.57 3.48 -15.29
CA PHE A 131 1.91 3.97 -14.94
C PHE A 131 2.62 4.70 -16.09
N LYS A 132 2.09 4.59 -17.31
CA LYS A 132 2.50 5.35 -18.49
C LYS A 132 1.29 6.17 -18.95
N PRO A 133 0.94 7.23 -18.21
CA PRO A 133 -0.20 8.05 -18.56
C PRO A 133 0.02 8.74 -19.91
N ASN A 134 -1.06 9.05 -20.61
CA ASN A 134 -1.03 9.88 -21.82
C ASN A 134 -1.64 11.27 -21.58
N ALA A 135 -2.15 11.53 -20.38
CA ALA A 135 -2.69 12.79 -19.94
C ALA A 135 -2.39 13.07 -18.45
N ILE A 136 -2.43 14.34 -18.09
CA ILE A 136 -2.24 14.84 -16.73
C ILE A 136 -3.38 15.76 -16.31
N ILE A 137 -3.59 15.85 -14.99
CA ILE A 137 -4.50 16.83 -14.40
C ILE A 137 -3.70 18.08 -14.04
N LEU A 138 -4.16 19.23 -14.53
CA LEU A 138 -3.64 20.54 -14.17
C LEU A 138 -4.72 21.35 -13.48
N GLN A 139 -4.38 21.96 -12.35
CA GLN A 139 -5.22 22.94 -11.69
C GLN A 139 -4.68 24.33 -12.01
N ASP A 140 -5.54 25.19 -12.53
CA ASP A 140 -5.20 26.59 -12.81
C ASP A 140 -5.00 27.35 -11.49
N GLN A 141 -3.97 28.20 -11.45
CA GLN A 141 -3.59 28.99 -10.28
C GLN A 141 -3.61 30.49 -10.57
N ASP A 142 -4.46 30.96 -11.49
CA ASP A 142 -4.62 32.40 -11.70
C ASP A 142 -5.29 33.03 -10.47
N ASP A 143 -4.50 33.77 -9.68
CA ASP A 143 -4.96 34.49 -8.49
C ASP A 143 -6.00 35.58 -8.81
N ARG A 144 -6.22 35.90 -10.10
CA ARG A 144 -7.24 36.86 -10.54
C ARG A 144 -8.60 36.24 -10.85
N ASP A 145 -8.68 34.93 -11.01
CA ASP A 145 -9.93 34.23 -11.30
C ASP A 145 -10.46 33.53 -10.05
N VAL A 146 -11.70 33.86 -9.67
CA VAL A 146 -12.37 33.27 -8.50
C VAL A 146 -12.85 31.84 -8.82
N THR A 147 -12.82 31.45 -10.10
CA THR A 147 -13.24 30.13 -10.56
C THR A 147 -12.06 29.15 -10.61
N MET A 148 -12.13 28.11 -9.79
CA MET A 148 -11.16 27.02 -9.83
C MET A 148 -11.38 26.19 -11.09
N LEU A 149 -10.39 26.21 -12.00
CA LEU A 149 -10.41 25.42 -13.23
C LEU A 149 -9.48 24.21 -13.11
N VAL A 150 -10.01 23.03 -13.39
CA VAL A 150 -9.26 21.78 -13.46
C VAL A 150 -9.32 21.25 -14.89
N LYS A 151 -8.15 20.97 -15.47
CA LYS A 151 -7.98 20.60 -16.88
C LYS A 151 -7.33 19.23 -16.96
N VAL A 152 -7.78 18.42 -17.91
CA VAL A 152 -7.06 17.22 -18.34
C VAL A 152 -6.33 17.56 -19.63
N VAL A 153 -5.01 17.46 -19.61
CA VAL A 153 -4.16 17.83 -20.74
C VAL A 153 -3.44 16.60 -21.23
N ALA A 154 -3.57 16.31 -22.53
CA ALA A 154 -2.81 15.23 -23.16
C ALA A 154 -1.33 15.60 -23.21
N GLU A 155 -0.47 14.71 -22.73
CA GLU A 155 0.99 14.87 -22.79
C GLU A 155 1.57 14.33 -24.09
N THR A 156 0.82 13.48 -24.78
CA THR A 156 1.20 12.85 -26.05
C THR A 156 0.02 12.84 -27.01
N GLY A 157 0.28 12.59 -28.29
CA GLY A 157 -0.79 12.42 -29.27
C GLY A 157 -1.61 11.16 -28.96
N ILE A 158 -2.90 11.33 -28.62
CA ILE A 158 -3.85 10.25 -28.38
C ILE A 158 -4.64 10.00 -29.67
N LYS A 159 -4.60 8.78 -30.20
CA LYS A 159 -5.33 8.45 -31.44
C LYS A 159 -6.82 8.34 -31.16
N GLN A 160 -7.62 8.48 -32.20
CA GLN A 160 -9.04 8.19 -32.13
C GLN A 160 -9.25 6.75 -31.62
N ASN A 161 -10.17 6.59 -30.66
CA ASN A 161 -10.52 5.34 -29.97
C ASN A 161 -9.47 4.81 -28.97
N ASP A 162 -8.31 5.45 -28.80
CA ASP A 162 -7.41 5.12 -27.70
C ASP A 162 -7.98 5.66 -26.37
N CYS A 163 -7.82 4.90 -25.30
CA CYS A 163 -8.25 5.33 -23.97
C CYS A 163 -7.38 6.49 -23.46
N LEU A 164 -8.03 7.52 -22.92
CA LEU A 164 -7.36 8.51 -22.08
C LEU A 164 -7.12 7.89 -20.71
N VAL A 165 -5.86 7.87 -20.29
CA VAL A 165 -5.41 7.28 -19.02
C VAL A 165 -4.58 8.26 -18.20
N LEU A 166 -4.81 8.23 -16.89
CA LEU A 166 -4.12 9.04 -15.89
C LEU A 166 -3.26 8.14 -15.00
N ASN A 167 -2.32 8.73 -14.29
CA ASN A 167 -1.60 8.02 -13.23
C ASN A 167 -2.25 8.35 -11.87
N TYR A 168 -2.84 7.35 -11.23
CA TYR A 168 -3.45 7.49 -9.89
C TYR A 168 -2.41 7.57 -8.76
N GLY A 169 -1.14 7.33 -9.09
CA GLY A 169 -0.03 7.28 -8.14
C GLY A 169 0.74 5.97 -8.25
N CYS A 170 1.95 5.98 -7.69
CA CYS A 170 2.83 4.83 -7.60
C CYS A 170 2.45 3.92 -6.40
N LEU A 171 1.25 3.34 -6.46
CA LEU A 171 0.67 2.56 -5.37
C LEU A 171 0.95 1.06 -5.51
N ASN A 172 0.98 0.35 -4.37
CA ASN A 172 1.04 -1.11 -4.36
C ASN A 172 -0.35 -1.73 -4.60
N ASN A 173 -0.40 -3.04 -4.83
CA ASN A 173 -1.66 -3.73 -5.10
C ASN A 173 -2.57 -3.81 -3.86
N ASP A 174 -2.07 -3.64 -2.63
CA ASP A 174 -2.94 -3.53 -1.45
C ASP A 174 -3.84 -2.31 -1.57
N LEU A 175 -3.25 -1.16 -1.89
CA LEU A 175 -3.97 0.10 -2.03
C LEU A 175 -4.87 0.09 -3.28
N PHE A 176 -4.39 -0.40 -4.42
CA PHE A 176 -5.26 -0.53 -5.60
C PHE A 176 -6.48 -1.41 -5.35
N LEU A 177 -6.30 -2.56 -4.69
CA LEU A 177 -7.44 -3.43 -4.40
C LEU A 177 -8.37 -2.83 -3.33
N LEU A 178 -7.82 -2.24 -2.26
CA LEU A 178 -8.61 -1.67 -1.18
C LEU A 178 -9.39 -0.42 -1.58
N ASP A 179 -8.79 0.46 -2.37
CA ASP A 179 -9.33 1.80 -2.64
C ASP A 179 -9.95 1.94 -4.03
N TYR A 180 -9.50 1.15 -5.01
CA TYR A 180 -9.92 1.24 -6.41
C TYR A 180 -10.57 -0.04 -6.97
N GLY A 181 -10.39 -1.19 -6.32
CA GLY A 181 -11.06 -2.44 -6.67
C GLY A 181 -10.46 -3.17 -7.86
N PHE A 182 -9.15 -3.05 -8.08
CA PHE A 182 -8.43 -3.81 -9.10
C PHE A 182 -7.01 -4.17 -8.65
N VAL A 183 -6.39 -5.11 -9.37
CA VAL A 183 -5.01 -5.56 -9.17
C VAL A 183 -4.24 -5.31 -10.46
N ILE A 184 -3.04 -4.73 -10.36
CA ILE A 184 -2.17 -4.52 -11.52
C ILE A 184 -1.18 -5.69 -11.62
N PRO A 185 -1.17 -6.44 -12.73
CA PRO A 185 -0.16 -7.45 -12.98
C PRO A 185 1.24 -6.85 -13.09
N SER A 186 2.24 -7.49 -12.48
CA SER A 186 3.65 -7.05 -12.53
C SER A 186 3.83 -5.58 -12.12
N ASN A 187 3.09 -5.14 -11.10
CA ASN A 187 3.14 -3.78 -10.60
C ASN A 187 4.54 -3.48 -9.99
N PRO A 188 5.31 -2.52 -10.53
CA PRO A 188 6.66 -2.22 -10.06
C PRO A 188 6.71 -1.59 -8.66
N TYR A 189 5.57 -1.11 -8.16
CA TYR A 189 5.43 -0.54 -6.83
C TYR A 189 4.81 -1.53 -5.84
N ASP A 190 4.54 -2.78 -6.26
CA ASP A 190 3.98 -3.77 -5.38
C ASP A 190 5.01 -4.33 -4.40
N CYS A 191 4.59 -4.48 -3.15
CA CYS A 191 5.44 -4.91 -2.06
C CYS A 191 4.68 -5.88 -1.16
N ILE A 192 5.42 -6.64 -0.35
CA ILE A 192 4.85 -7.37 0.78
C ILE A 192 5.19 -6.67 2.11
N GLU A 193 4.19 -6.43 2.92
CA GLU A 193 4.32 -6.01 4.32
C GLU A 193 4.69 -7.22 5.20
N LEU A 194 5.71 -7.03 6.03
CA LEU A 194 6.15 -7.92 7.09
C LEU A 194 6.15 -7.16 8.42
N LYS A 195 6.12 -7.91 9.53
CA LYS A 195 6.36 -7.36 10.87
C LYS A 195 7.83 -7.57 11.24
N TYR A 196 8.51 -6.50 11.60
CA TYR A 196 9.78 -6.56 12.32
C TYR A 196 9.54 -7.17 13.70
N ASP A 197 9.94 -8.42 13.85
CA ASP A 197 9.72 -9.23 15.04
C ASP A 197 10.99 -10.01 15.34
N GLY A 198 11.57 -9.78 16.52
CA GLY A 198 12.89 -10.32 16.86
C GLY A 198 12.95 -11.84 16.82
N ALA A 199 11.91 -12.53 17.29
CA ALA A 199 11.86 -13.99 17.28
C ALA A 199 11.77 -14.56 15.85
N LEU A 200 11.00 -13.90 14.97
CA LEU A 200 10.92 -14.27 13.56
C LEU A 200 12.27 -14.05 12.84
N LEU A 201 12.95 -12.95 13.13
CA LEU A 201 14.26 -12.62 12.55
C LEU A 201 15.35 -13.56 13.03
N ASP A 202 15.33 -13.95 14.30
CA ASP A 202 16.23 -14.97 14.85
C ASP A 202 16.00 -16.33 14.16
N ALA A 203 14.74 -16.75 14.03
CA ALA A 203 14.39 -18.00 13.35
C ALA A 203 14.84 -18.01 11.88
N ALA A 204 14.60 -16.91 11.16
CA ALA A 204 15.04 -16.77 9.76
C ALA A 204 16.57 -16.77 9.64
N SER A 205 17.27 -16.08 10.53
CA SER A 205 18.73 -16.01 10.53
C SER A 205 19.38 -17.36 10.85
N MET A 206 18.82 -18.10 11.81
CA MET A 206 19.27 -19.46 12.10
C MET A 206 19.02 -20.41 10.92
N ALA A 207 17.86 -20.34 10.28
CA ALA A 207 17.56 -21.13 9.07
C ALA A 207 18.50 -20.79 7.90
N ALA A 208 18.98 -19.54 7.85
CA ALA A 208 19.97 -19.06 6.90
C ALA A 208 21.42 -19.46 7.23
N GLY A 209 21.67 -20.11 8.36
CA GLY A 209 23.00 -20.53 8.81
C GLY A 209 23.83 -19.42 9.45
N VAL A 210 23.21 -18.32 9.88
CA VAL A 210 23.89 -17.24 10.61
C VAL A 210 24.13 -17.69 12.06
N SER A 211 25.38 -17.58 12.53
CA SER A 211 25.75 -17.96 13.89
C SER A 211 25.29 -16.89 14.90
N SER A 212 24.58 -17.32 15.94
CA SER A 212 24.19 -16.51 17.10
C SER A 212 23.49 -15.16 16.77
N PRO A 213 22.43 -15.15 15.95
CA PRO A 213 21.61 -13.94 15.80
C PRO A 213 20.96 -13.58 17.13
N ASN A 214 20.78 -12.28 17.39
CA ASN A 214 20.21 -11.80 18.64
C ASN A 214 19.25 -10.61 18.42
N PHE A 215 18.32 -10.78 17.49
CA PHE A 215 17.27 -9.79 17.19
C PHE A 215 16.22 -9.69 18.29
N SER A 216 15.99 -10.77 19.06
CA SER A 216 15.08 -10.77 20.21
C SER A 216 15.63 -10.04 21.44
N ALA A 217 16.95 -9.99 21.62
CA ALA A 217 17.59 -9.29 22.73
C ALA A 217 18.84 -8.50 22.29
N PRO A 218 18.70 -7.50 21.40
CA PRO A 218 19.83 -6.72 20.88
C PRO A 218 20.57 -5.98 21.99
N SER A 219 21.87 -5.77 21.77
CA SER A 219 22.74 -5.03 22.70
C SER A 219 22.28 -3.57 22.87
N PRO A 220 22.61 -2.88 23.98
CA PRO A 220 22.17 -1.51 24.22
C PRO A 220 22.48 -0.54 23.05
N TRP A 221 23.69 -0.59 22.49
CA TRP A 221 24.08 0.25 21.36
C TRP A 221 23.30 -0.09 20.06
N GLN A 222 22.93 -1.36 19.86
CA GLN A 222 22.10 -1.77 18.72
C GLN A 222 20.67 -1.23 18.88
N LYS A 223 20.13 -1.27 20.11
CA LYS A 223 18.81 -0.70 20.43
C LYS A 223 18.74 0.80 20.15
N GLU A 224 19.79 1.55 20.49
CA GLU A 224 19.85 2.99 20.18
C GLU A 224 19.65 3.26 18.68
N ILE A 225 20.29 2.47 17.82
CA ILE A 225 20.13 2.58 16.36
C ILE A 225 18.74 2.09 15.92
N LEU A 226 18.22 1.01 16.50
CA LEU A 226 16.85 0.53 16.21
C LEU A 226 15.78 1.58 16.58
N CYS A 227 15.97 2.32 17.67
CA CYS A 227 15.13 3.46 18.04
C CYS A 227 15.21 4.58 16.99
N GLN A 228 16.41 4.91 16.49
CA GLN A 228 16.57 5.88 15.40
C GLN A 228 15.86 5.42 14.11
N LEU A 229 15.83 4.11 13.86
CA LEU A 229 15.08 3.48 12.77
C LEU A 229 13.58 3.35 13.06
N LYS A 230 13.09 3.75 14.24
CA LYS A 230 11.70 3.56 14.69
C LYS A 230 11.25 2.09 14.69
N LEU A 231 12.18 1.16 14.88
CA LEU A 231 11.94 -0.28 15.00
C LEU A 231 11.98 -0.76 16.47
N ASP A 232 12.35 0.12 17.39
CA ASP A 232 12.29 -0.06 18.84
C ASP A 232 11.94 1.31 19.50
N GLY A 233 11.70 1.33 20.80
CA GLY A 233 11.40 2.54 21.58
C GLY A 233 9.91 2.83 21.74
N GLU A 234 9.56 4.11 21.96
CA GLU A 234 8.16 4.53 22.14
C GLU A 234 7.40 4.54 20.81
N ALA A 235 6.25 3.86 20.77
CA ALA A 235 5.38 3.74 19.59
C ALA A 235 6.12 3.31 18.29
N PRO A 236 6.75 2.12 18.28
CA PRO A 236 7.57 1.68 17.15
C PRO A 236 6.72 1.40 15.90
N LEU A 237 7.28 1.73 14.73
CA LEU A 237 6.70 1.38 13.43
C LEU A 237 7.29 0.05 12.95
N LEU A 238 6.80 -1.05 13.51
CA LEU A 238 7.30 -2.40 13.24
C LEU A 238 6.93 -2.95 11.85
N LYS A 239 6.10 -2.24 11.07
CA LYS A 239 5.80 -2.65 9.70
C LYS A 239 6.98 -2.35 8.80
N VAL A 240 7.43 -3.33 8.03
CA VAL A 240 8.50 -3.19 7.05
C VAL A 240 8.12 -3.87 5.73
N CYS A 241 8.70 -3.43 4.61
CA CYS A 241 8.34 -3.93 3.28
C CYS A 241 9.49 -4.60 2.54
N LEU A 242 9.15 -5.58 1.69
CA LEU A 242 10.04 -6.15 0.67
C LEU A 242 9.39 -5.97 -0.71
N GLY A 243 10.19 -5.56 -1.71
CA GLY A 243 9.69 -5.16 -3.03
C GLY A 243 9.15 -3.73 -3.08
N GLY A 244 8.70 -3.33 -4.26
CA GLY A 244 8.26 -1.97 -4.58
C GLY A 244 9.37 -1.12 -5.18
N SER A 245 9.40 0.17 -4.84
CA SER A 245 10.43 1.11 -5.34
C SER A 245 11.85 0.75 -4.89
N GLU A 246 11.98 0.03 -3.78
CA GLU A 246 13.22 -0.51 -3.27
C GLU A 246 13.08 -2.02 -3.09
N LEU A 247 14.15 -2.78 -3.34
CA LEU A 247 14.13 -4.25 -3.20
C LEU A 247 13.86 -4.69 -1.75
N VAL A 248 14.46 -3.98 -0.80
CA VAL A 248 14.34 -4.19 0.64
C VAL A 248 14.21 -2.80 1.25
N GLU A 249 13.21 -2.59 2.10
CA GLU A 249 13.09 -1.32 2.80
C GLU A 249 14.35 -1.03 3.64
N GLY A 250 14.90 0.17 3.47
CA GLY A 250 16.18 0.54 4.09
C GLY A 250 16.22 0.38 5.62
N ARG A 251 15.10 0.57 6.33
CA ARG A 251 15.04 0.36 7.79
C ARG A 251 15.30 -1.09 8.18
N LEU A 252 14.70 -2.03 7.45
CA LEU A 252 14.91 -3.46 7.66
C LEU A 252 16.37 -3.81 7.37
N LEU A 253 16.89 -3.38 6.22
CA LEU A 253 18.28 -3.68 5.84
C LEU A 253 19.30 -3.13 6.86
N ALA A 254 19.12 -1.89 7.31
CA ALA A 254 19.96 -1.28 8.33
C ALA A 254 19.90 -2.05 9.66
N ALA A 255 18.69 -2.45 10.09
CA ALA A 255 18.53 -3.23 11.31
C ALA A 255 19.25 -4.59 11.25
N LEU A 256 19.14 -5.32 10.13
CA LEU A 256 19.88 -6.58 9.95
C LEU A 256 21.40 -6.36 9.99
N ARG A 257 21.89 -5.36 9.25
CA ARG A 257 23.31 -4.98 9.23
C ARG A 257 23.84 -4.69 10.64
N VAL A 258 23.11 -3.91 11.42
CA VAL A 258 23.47 -3.49 12.80
C VAL A 258 23.42 -4.66 13.78
N VAL A 259 22.35 -5.46 13.77
CA VAL A 259 22.18 -6.54 14.75
C VAL A 259 23.16 -7.70 14.49
N LEU A 260 23.49 -7.94 13.21
CA LEU A 260 24.45 -8.97 12.80
C LEU A 260 25.91 -8.48 12.82
N ALA A 261 26.17 -7.23 13.20
CA ALA A 261 27.52 -6.71 13.32
C ALA A 261 28.15 -7.09 14.67
N SER A 262 29.43 -7.46 14.63
CA SER A 262 30.24 -7.72 15.83
C SER A 262 31.01 -6.48 16.31
N ASP A 263 31.27 -5.51 15.42
CA ASP A 263 32.08 -4.33 15.71
C ASP A 263 31.21 -3.06 15.81
N MET A 264 31.01 -2.60 17.04
CA MET A 264 30.29 -1.38 17.36
C MET A 264 30.95 -0.13 16.75
N GLU A 265 32.28 -0.03 16.75
CA GLU A 265 32.97 1.18 16.29
C GLU A 265 32.79 1.38 14.79
N THR A 266 32.88 0.30 14.01
CA THR A 266 32.65 0.36 12.56
C THR A 266 31.24 0.83 12.25
N VAL A 267 30.23 0.31 12.97
CA VAL A 267 28.84 0.71 12.75
C VAL A 267 28.59 2.16 13.15
N GLN A 268 29.10 2.61 14.30
CA GLN A 268 28.89 3.97 14.80
C GLN A 268 29.57 5.05 13.96
N LYS A 269 30.64 4.72 13.24
CA LYS A 269 31.32 5.64 12.30
C LYS A 269 30.56 5.79 10.97
N LEU A 270 29.62 4.89 10.67
CA LEU A 270 28.86 4.91 9.42
C LEU A 270 27.61 5.79 9.55
N ASP A 271 27.32 6.49 8.46
CA ASP A 271 26.06 7.20 8.30
C ASP A 271 24.90 6.23 8.13
N LEU A 272 23.77 6.52 8.79
CA LEU A 272 22.58 5.67 8.80
C LEU A 272 22.00 5.49 7.39
N ASP A 273 22.15 6.48 6.51
CA ASP A 273 21.68 6.38 5.13
C ASP A 273 22.52 5.39 4.31
N LYS A 274 23.82 5.23 4.62
CA LYS A 274 24.64 4.15 4.05
C LYS A 274 24.17 2.78 4.51
N LEU A 275 23.76 2.65 5.77
CA LEU A 275 23.22 1.40 6.33
C LEU A 275 21.86 1.04 5.76
N LYS A 276 21.05 2.03 5.35
CA LYS A 276 19.76 1.82 4.69
C LYS A 276 19.90 1.47 3.20
N SER A 277 20.92 2.00 2.54
CA SER A 277 21.06 1.86 1.09
C SER A 277 21.56 0.46 0.69
N ILE A 278 20.79 -0.21 -0.16
CA ILE A 278 21.19 -1.48 -0.80
C ILE A 278 22.21 -1.27 -1.94
N SER A 279 22.38 -0.04 -2.40
CA SER A 279 23.33 0.31 -3.46
C SER A 279 24.76 0.43 -2.93
N VAL A 280 24.93 0.67 -1.63
CA VAL A 280 26.23 0.67 -0.97
C VAL A 280 26.68 -0.79 -0.79
N GLU A 281 27.77 -1.16 -1.45
CA GLU A 281 28.29 -2.53 -1.40
C GLU A 281 28.95 -2.81 -0.04
N ALA A 282 28.35 -3.74 0.71
CA ALA A 282 28.91 -4.33 1.94
C ALA A 282 29.52 -3.31 2.95
N PRO A 283 28.73 -2.36 3.48
CA PRO A 283 29.24 -1.25 4.29
C PRO A 283 29.94 -1.68 5.59
N ILE A 284 29.60 -2.86 6.14
CA ILE A 284 30.20 -3.44 7.35
C ILE A 284 31.00 -4.73 7.00
N GLY A 285 31.30 -4.93 5.72
CA GLY A 285 32.03 -6.10 5.22
C GLY A 285 31.15 -7.17 4.59
N ILE A 286 31.77 -8.00 3.75
CA ILE A 286 31.06 -8.96 2.89
C ILE A 286 30.31 -10.02 3.72
N ALA A 287 30.91 -10.54 4.78
CA ALA A 287 30.29 -11.55 5.63
C ALA A 287 28.98 -11.06 6.29
N ASN A 288 28.95 -9.81 6.79
CA ASN A 288 27.75 -9.20 7.37
C ASN A 288 26.66 -9.01 6.32
N GLU A 289 27.03 -8.53 5.13
CA GLU A 289 26.10 -8.32 4.03
C GLU A 289 25.49 -9.64 3.53
N LEU A 290 26.31 -10.69 3.41
CA LEU A 290 25.85 -12.04 3.08
C LEU A 290 24.88 -12.58 4.13
N ALA A 291 25.18 -12.38 5.43
CA ALA A 291 24.29 -12.78 6.51
C ALA A 291 22.94 -12.05 6.44
N ALA A 292 22.96 -10.72 6.26
CA ALA A 292 21.74 -9.92 6.13
C ALA A 292 20.88 -10.37 4.93
N PHE A 293 21.46 -10.52 3.74
CA PHE A 293 20.71 -10.99 2.58
C PHE A 293 20.18 -12.41 2.72
N ARG A 294 20.96 -13.34 3.30
CA ARG A 294 20.48 -14.71 3.54
C ARG A 294 19.33 -14.74 4.55
N THR A 295 19.38 -13.93 5.62
CA THR A 295 18.25 -13.78 6.54
C THR A 295 17.00 -13.27 5.83
N ILE A 296 17.12 -12.26 4.95
CA ILE A 296 15.96 -11.75 4.19
C ILE A 296 15.41 -12.82 3.23
N ILE A 297 16.27 -13.58 2.56
CA ILE A 297 15.84 -14.71 1.71
C ILE A 297 15.07 -15.75 2.56
N ALA A 298 15.55 -16.06 3.77
CA ALA A 298 14.85 -16.97 4.68
C ALA A 298 13.49 -16.39 5.14
N LEU A 299 13.39 -15.08 5.41
CA LEU A 299 12.12 -14.42 5.68
C LEU A 299 11.15 -14.55 4.51
N CYS A 300 11.62 -14.39 3.28
CA CYS A 300 10.80 -14.60 2.09
C CYS A 300 10.28 -16.04 1.99
N VAL A 301 11.12 -17.05 2.30
CA VAL A 301 10.68 -18.46 2.34
C VAL A 301 9.58 -18.67 3.38
N ILE A 302 9.75 -18.12 4.59
CA ILE A 302 8.74 -18.19 5.65
C ILE A 302 7.44 -17.47 5.21
N ALA A 303 7.55 -16.28 4.63
CA ALA A 303 6.42 -15.51 4.14
C ALA A 303 5.65 -16.25 3.03
N LEU A 304 6.36 -16.89 2.11
CA LEU A 304 5.76 -17.71 1.06
C LEU A 304 5.05 -18.94 1.64
N GLY A 305 5.60 -19.54 2.69
CA GLY A 305 5.02 -20.67 3.41
C GLY A 305 3.69 -20.36 4.13
N HIS A 306 3.36 -19.09 4.36
CA HIS A 306 2.06 -18.70 4.90
C HIS A 306 0.93 -18.71 3.85
N PHE A 307 1.25 -18.78 2.56
CA PHE A 307 0.25 -18.95 1.52
C PHE A 307 -0.14 -20.43 1.40
N PRO A 308 -1.42 -20.79 1.59
CA PRO A 308 -1.87 -22.18 1.48
C PRO A 308 -1.70 -22.80 0.10
N THR A 309 -1.68 -21.97 -0.96
CA THR A 309 -1.60 -22.44 -2.35
C THR A 309 -0.33 -21.94 -3.04
N LYS A 310 0.06 -22.63 -4.11
CA LYS A 310 1.16 -22.23 -5.01
C LYS A 310 0.64 -21.40 -6.19
N ILE A 311 1.53 -20.71 -6.90
CA ILE A 311 1.15 -19.90 -8.07
C ILE A 311 0.50 -20.77 -9.16
N MET A 312 1.09 -21.92 -9.51
CA MET A 312 0.54 -22.80 -10.54
C MET A 312 -0.87 -23.33 -10.21
N GLU A 313 -1.15 -23.57 -8.93
CA GLU A 313 -2.48 -23.99 -8.47
C GLU A 313 -3.49 -22.86 -8.65
N ASP A 314 -3.09 -21.63 -8.34
CA ASP A 314 -3.91 -20.44 -8.50
C ASP A 314 -4.19 -20.09 -9.96
N GLU A 315 -3.20 -20.20 -10.83
CA GLU A 315 -3.37 -20.03 -12.28
C GLU A 315 -4.36 -21.06 -12.84
N SER A 316 -4.30 -22.31 -12.37
CA SER A 316 -5.28 -23.34 -12.74
C SER A 316 -6.69 -23.02 -12.23
N LEU A 317 -6.84 -22.38 -11.07
CA LEU A 317 -8.14 -21.95 -10.57
C LEU A 317 -8.74 -20.83 -11.44
N LEU A 318 -7.92 -19.87 -11.89
CA LEU A 318 -8.37 -18.79 -12.77
C LEU A 318 -8.92 -19.31 -14.11
N GLN A 319 -8.40 -20.42 -14.63
CA GLN A 319 -8.87 -21.03 -15.87
C GLN A 319 -10.27 -21.66 -15.78
N LYS A 320 -10.81 -21.88 -14.56
CA LYS A 320 -12.08 -22.57 -14.34
C LYS A 320 -13.32 -21.68 -14.48
N GLY A 321 -13.15 -20.38 -14.76
CA GLY A 321 -14.25 -19.41 -14.81
C GLY A 321 -14.85 -19.19 -13.43
N VAL A 322 -14.25 -18.28 -12.67
CA VAL A 322 -14.69 -17.93 -11.30
C VAL A 322 -15.42 -16.58 -11.30
N SER A 323 -16.04 -16.20 -10.17
CA SER A 323 -16.64 -14.87 -10.03
C SER A 323 -15.58 -13.77 -10.11
N ASP A 324 -15.99 -12.53 -10.41
CA ASP A 324 -15.07 -11.39 -10.50
C ASP A 324 -14.31 -11.14 -9.18
N SER A 325 -14.98 -11.27 -8.02
CA SER A 325 -14.37 -11.12 -6.70
C SER A 325 -13.39 -12.26 -6.39
N THR A 326 -13.74 -13.51 -6.73
CA THR A 326 -12.81 -14.65 -6.61
C THR A 326 -11.59 -14.44 -7.51
N GLN A 327 -11.80 -14.00 -8.76
CA GLN A 327 -10.73 -13.73 -9.71
C GLN A 327 -9.76 -12.68 -9.16
N LEU A 328 -10.28 -11.54 -8.67
CA LEU A 328 -9.46 -10.48 -8.07
C LEU A 328 -8.69 -10.99 -6.85
N ALA A 329 -9.32 -11.78 -5.98
CA ALA A 329 -8.66 -12.33 -4.80
C ALA A 329 -7.51 -13.28 -5.17
N ILE A 330 -7.71 -14.13 -6.19
CA ILE A 330 -6.69 -15.05 -6.69
C ILE A 330 -5.55 -14.28 -7.38
N GLN A 331 -5.88 -13.32 -8.25
CA GLN A 331 -4.89 -12.46 -8.91
C GLN A 331 -4.03 -11.72 -7.88
N PHE A 332 -4.66 -11.13 -6.85
CA PHE A 332 -3.95 -10.45 -5.78
C PHE A 332 -2.91 -11.35 -5.10
N ARG A 333 -3.28 -12.57 -4.67
CA ARG A 333 -2.33 -13.46 -3.99
C ARG A 333 -1.25 -14.02 -4.92
N ILE A 334 -1.52 -14.16 -6.23
CA ILE A 334 -0.50 -14.50 -7.22
C ILE A 334 0.55 -13.38 -7.28
N GLU A 335 0.12 -12.13 -7.40
CA GLU A 335 1.05 -10.98 -7.45
C GLU A 335 1.88 -10.90 -6.17
N LYS A 336 1.27 -11.10 -4.99
CA LYS A 336 2.02 -11.13 -3.71
C LYS A 336 3.07 -12.22 -3.66
N LYS A 337 2.75 -13.44 -4.11
CA LYS A 337 3.73 -14.53 -4.19
C LYS A 337 4.84 -14.22 -5.20
N SER A 338 4.50 -13.59 -6.32
CA SER A 338 5.45 -13.21 -7.37
C SER A 338 6.46 -12.19 -6.85
N VAL A 339 6.01 -11.15 -6.13
CA VAL A 339 6.89 -10.17 -5.48
C VAL A 339 7.88 -10.86 -4.54
N ILE A 340 7.43 -11.81 -3.71
CA ILE A 340 8.33 -12.55 -2.80
C ILE A 340 9.40 -13.33 -3.59
N ILE A 341 9.00 -14.02 -4.65
CA ILE A 341 9.91 -14.81 -5.50
C ILE A 341 10.91 -13.90 -6.21
N ASP A 342 10.48 -12.74 -6.68
CA ASP A 342 11.33 -11.75 -7.34
C ASP A 342 12.39 -11.22 -6.39
N VAL A 343 11.98 -10.81 -5.18
CA VAL A 343 12.91 -10.36 -4.13
C VAL A 343 13.94 -11.46 -3.81
N MET A 344 13.49 -12.70 -3.61
CA MET A 344 14.39 -13.83 -3.35
C MET A 344 15.40 -14.05 -4.48
N ARG A 345 14.95 -14.01 -5.72
CA ARG A 345 15.79 -14.22 -6.91
C ARG A 345 16.87 -13.13 -7.01
N ASP A 346 16.48 -11.88 -6.82
CA ASP A 346 17.40 -10.73 -6.88
C ASP A 346 18.43 -10.76 -5.75
N LEU A 347 18.01 -11.03 -4.52
CA LEU A 347 18.93 -11.16 -3.39
C LEU A 347 19.86 -12.37 -3.55
N THR A 348 19.36 -13.49 -4.07
CA THR A 348 20.19 -14.67 -4.35
C THR A 348 21.28 -14.37 -5.37
N ARG A 349 20.97 -13.58 -6.41
CA ARG A 349 21.96 -13.11 -7.39
C ARG A 349 23.03 -12.25 -6.71
N ARG A 350 22.64 -11.32 -5.83
CA ARG A 350 23.56 -10.46 -5.08
C ARG A 350 24.46 -11.27 -4.14
N VAL A 351 23.91 -12.24 -3.42
CA VAL A 351 24.66 -13.17 -2.56
C VAL A 351 25.72 -13.92 -3.36
N LYS A 352 25.39 -14.45 -4.54
CA LYS A 352 26.37 -15.15 -5.40
C LYS A 352 27.51 -14.23 -5.85
N LEU A 353 27.19 -13.00 -6.26
CA LEU A 353 28.19 -12.01 -6.68
C LEU A 353 29.13 -11.65 -5.53
N LEU A 354 28.59 -11.35 -4.35
CA LEU A 354 29.40 -11.02 -3.17
C LEU A 354 30.28 -12.19 -2.70
N ALA A 355 29.75 -13.41 -2.67
CA ALA A 355 30.51 -14.59 -2.28
C ALA A 355 31.70 -14.86 -3.21
N SER A 356 31.54 -14.65 -4.53
CA SER A 356 32.67 -14.80 -5.48
C SER A 356 33.79 -13.77 -5.26
N LYS A 357 33.45 -12.57 -4.79
CA LYS A 357 34.44 -11.53 -4.45
C LYS A 357 35.22 -11.90 -3.20
N GLU A 358 34.54 -12.39 -2.17
CA GLU A 358 35.16 -12.82 -0.90
C GLU A 358 36.24 -13.88 -1.13
N THR A 359 35.93 -14.88 -1.98
CA THR A 359 36.89 -15.94 -2.33
C THR A 359 38.10 -15.43 -3.11
N ALA A 360 37.92 -14.39 -3.94
CA ALA A 360 39.02 -13.79 -4.70
C ALA A 360 39.97 -12.98 -3.79
N THR A 361 39.42 -12.23 -2.83
CA THR A 361 40.21 -11.51 -1.81
C THR A 361 40.88 -12.42 -0.79
N ALA A 362 40.41 -13.65 -0.60
CA ALA A 362 41.04 -14.62 0.30
C ALA A 362 42.19 -15.41 -0.36
N GLN A 363 42.32 -15.35 -1.69
CA GLN A 363 43.33 -16.08 -2.48
C GLN A 363 44.45 -15.18 -3.04
N GLY A 364 44.36 -13.86 -2.89
CA GLY A 364 45.40 -12.90 -3.24
C GLY A 364 45.87 -12.15 -2.00
#